data_AF-A0A433ARC7-F1
#
_entry.id   AF-A0A433ARC7-F1
#
_cell.length_a   1.000
_cell.length_b   1.000
_cell.length_c   1.000
_cell.angle_alpha   90.00
_cell.angle_beta   90.00
_cell.angle_gamma   90.00
#
_symmetry.space_group_name_H-M   'P 1'
#
loop_
_entity.id
_entity.type
_entity.pdbx_description
1 polymer ?
#
loop_
_entity_poly.entity_id
_entity_poly.type
_entity_poly.pdbx_seq_one_letter_code
_entity_poly.pdbx_strand_id
1 'polypeptide(L)'
;MRISFAVAVLAALHLGTALASPAKRQDYYDEDDPPFSSPNYARAGKMEQIGRTGVTAMHAVLLNERKILIIDRCEFGSIVAQPFFVLPEENEAHFDSGEAAWSTEYDIELNQYRALRLKTNSFCSAGGFLGNGTFISTGGGQRTGRTYHALSGFQSVRQFNPCTDDSCIWTEYPNGKMGDNRWYPTVEQLPDGSIFIIGGSSKPVQYNDELHNTPTYEFWPSRGAAIYMPFLQETLKNNLYPFVHLLPSGNLWIFANRRSIIFDPSANIIVRELPEIPGNSRSYPLTGTSVLLPLRPENGYHAEVLVCGGSEGVEHHAKGRADATCGRLDLDAPAARWGMETFVFPRLMP
;
A
#
# COMPACT_ATOMS: atom_id res chain seq x y z
N MET A 1 -65.87 45.62 -2.75
CA MET A 1 -64.40 45.44 -2.74
C MET A 1 -63.95 45.15 -1.32
N ARG A 2 -63.69 43.88 -0.99
CA ARG A 2 -62.78 43.41 0.06
C ARG A 2 -62.73 41.88 -0.05
N ILE A 3 -61.53 41.39 -0.31
CA ILE A 3 -61.18 40.04 -0.74
C ILE A 3 -60.87 39.21 0.52
N SER A 4 -61.40 37.99 0.56
CA SER A 4 -61.06 36.93 1.52
C SER A 4 -59.72 36.27 1.16
N PHE A 5 -59.00 35.75 2.15
CA PHE A 5 -58.67 34.32 2.22
C PHE A 5 -58.39 33.93 3.69
N ALA A 6 -58.97 32.80 4.08
CA ALA A 6 -58.90 32.23 5.42
C ALA A 6 -57.67 31.33 5.58
N VAL A 7 -57.10 31.30 6.80
CA VAL A 7 -56.15 30.27 7.26
C VAL A 7 -56.70 29.71 8.56
N ALA A 8 -56.90 28.39 8.62
CA ALA A 8 -57.34 27.66 9.80
C ALA A 8 -56.19 26.79 10.35
N VAL A 9 -55.70 27.13 11.55
CA VAL A 9 -55.80 26.37 12.83
C VAL A 9 -55.61 24.83 12.74
N LEU A 10 -54.83 24.08 13.55
CA LEU A 10 -54.16 24.18 14.88
C LEU A 10 -53.19 22.97 14.99
N ALA A 11 -52.07 23.08 15.71
CA ALA A 11 -51.58 22.08 16.69
C ALA A 11 -50.22 22.50 17.28
N ALA A 12 -50.19 22.73 18.59
CA ALA A 12 -48.99 22.94 19.38
C ALA A 12 -48.29 21.61 19.68
N LEU A 13 -46.96 21.58 19.62
CA LEU A 13 -46.14 20.50 20.19
C LEU A 13 -44.86 21.09 20.80
N HIS A 14 -44.57 20.61 22.01
CA HIS A 14 -43.58 21.09 22.95
C HIS A 14 -42.13 21.11 22.42
N LEU A 15 -41.39 22.19 22.72
CA LEU A 15 -39.93 22.18 22.75
C LEU A 15 -39.47 21.41 24.00
N GLY A 16 -39.11 20.14 23.83
CA GLY A 16 -38.29 19.39 24.77
C GLY A 16 -36.84 19.41 24.30
N THR A 17 -35.94 19.94 25.12
CA THR A 17 -34.49 19.86 24.95
C THR A 17 -34.03 18.41 25.05
N ALA A 18 -33.84 17.74 23.92
CA ALA A 18 -33.10 16.50 23.86
C ALA A 18 -31.60 16.83 23.88
N LEU A 19 -30.97 16.67 25.05
CA LEU A 19 -29.54 16.44 25.13
C LEU A 19 -29.24 15.20 24.29
N ALA A 20 -28.66 15.40 23.11
CA ALA A 20 -28.15 14.31 22.31
C ALA A 20 -27.05 13.62 23.12
N SER A 21 -27.30 12.37 23.53
CA SER A 21 -26.26 11.45 23.95
C SER A 21 -25.14 11.48 22.91
N PRO A 22 -23.85 11.48 23.31
CA PRO A 22 -22.79 11.26 22.35
C PRO A 22 -23.09 9.94 21.63
N ALA A 23 -23.08 9.97 20.30
CA ALA A 23 -23.24 8.77 19.51
C ALA A 23 -22.19 7.76 19.99
N LYS A 24 -22.63 6.60 20.48
CA LYS A 24 -21.73 5.49 20.76
C LYS A 24 -20.92 5.23 19.49
N ARG A 25 -19.59 5.20 19.66
CA ARG A 25 -18.65 4.67 18.68
C ARG A 25 -19.21 3.32 18.22
N GLN A 26 -19.54 3.21 16.94
CA GLN A 26 -19.92 1.94 16.36
C GLN A 26 -18.62 1.30 15.90
N ASP A 27 -17.89 0.73 16.86
CA ASP A 27 -16.74 -0.11 16.56
C ASP A 27 -17.23 -1.19 15.58
N TYR A 28 -16.54 -1.34 14.45
CA TYR A 28 -16.94 -2.28 13.38
C TYR A 28 -16.90 -3.76 13.85
N TYR A 29 -16.35 -3.99 15.04
CA TYR A 29 -16.30 -5.25 15.77
C TYR A 29 -16.64 -4.93 17.22
N ASP A 30 -17.77 -5.44 17.71
CA ASP A 30 -18.18 -5.26 19.10
C ASP A 30 -17.21 -6.06 19.98
N GLU A 31 -16.70 -5.50 21.09
CA GLU A 31 -15.82 -6.27 22.00
C GLU A 31 -16.54 -7.49 22.62
N ASP A 32 -17.87 -7.50 22.53
CA ASP A 32 -18.76 -8.58 22.94
C ASP A 32 -19.05 -9.62 21.82
N ASP A 33 -18.55 -9.42 20.59
CA ASP A 33 -18.73 -10.40 19.52
C ASP A 33 -17.90 -11.67 19.82
N PRO A 34 -18.54 -12.87 19.82
CA PRO A 34 -17.80 -14.11 20.04
C PRO A 34 -16.75 -14.30 18.94
N PRO A 35 -15.54 -14.81 19.25
CA PRO A 35 -14.50 -15.01 18.26
C PRO A 35 -15.04 -15.84 17.10
N PHE A 36 -14.97 -15.28 15.89
CA PHE A 36 -15.48 -15.91 14.68
C PHE A 36 -14.73 -17.22 14.41
N SER A 37 -15.35 -18.37 14.73
CA SER A 37 -14.80 -19.68 14.36
C SER A 37 -15.55 -20.23 13.15
N SER A 38 -14.86 -20.42 12.02
CA SER A 38 -15.43 -21.16 10.89
C SER A 38 -15.58 -22.65 11.24
N PRO A 39 -16.69 -23.31 10.87
CA PRO A 39 -16.79 -24.76 10.99
C PRO A 39 -15.73 -25.42 10.07
N ASN A 40 -15.03 -26.43 10.59
CA ASN A 40 -13.89 -27.15 9.95
C ASN A 40 -12.49 -26.50 10.07
N TYR A 41 -12.18 -25.86 11.20
CA TYR A 41 -10.85 -25.26 11.45
C TYR A 41 -9.66 -26.19 11.14
N ALA A 42 -9.79 -27.51 11.36
CA ALA A 42 -8.71 -28.47 11.11
C ALA A 42 -8.32 -28.59 9.63
N ARG A 43 -9.18 -28.16 8.70
CA ARG A 43 -8.88 -28.08 7.25
C ARG A 43 -8.80 -26.64 6.73
N ALA A 44 -9.54 -25.70 7.32
CA ALA A 44 -9.67 -24.33 6.81
C ALA A 44 -8.81 -23.29 7.54
N GLY A 45 -8.13 -23.68 8.63
CA GLY A 45 -7.48 -22.73 9.53
C GLY A 45 -8.45 -22.06 10.51
N LYS A 46 -7.91 -21.25 11.43
CA LYS A 46 -8.66 -20.49 12.44
C LYS A 46 -8.27 -19.03 12.32
N MET A 47 -9.26 -18.13 12.35
CA MET A 47 -9.05 -16.69 12.44
C MET A 47 -9.44 -16.25 13.85
N GLU A 48 -8.56 -15.51 14.52
CA GLU A 48 -8.83 -14.94 15.84
C GLU A 48 -8.34 -13.50 15.84
N GLN A 49 -9.13 -12.60 16.43
CA GLN A 49 -8.67 -11.24 16.69
C GLN A 49 -7.80 -11.26 17.95
N ILE A 50 -6.55 -10.86 17.79
CA ILE A 50 -5.57 -10.80 18.87
C ILE A 50 -5.01 -9.38 18.91
N GLY A 51 -5.45 -8.61 19.91
CA GLY A 51 -4.99 -7.24 20.16
C GLY A 51 -5.41 -6.22 19.11
N ARG A 52 -4.84 -5.02 19.23
CA ARG A 52 -5.07 -3.86 18.36
C ARG A 52 -3.71 -3.20 18.09
N THR A 53 -3.45 -2.81 16.85
CA THR A 53 -2.16 -2.22 16.43
C THR A 53 -2.01 -0.74 16.80
N GLY A 54 -3.08 -0.10 17.26
CA GLY A 54 -3.14 1.33 17.57
C GLY A 54 -3.21 2.26 16.34
N VAL A 55 -2.80 1.76 15.17
CA VAL A 55 -2.79 2.48 13.89
C VAL A 55 -3.33 1.57 12.78
N THR A 56 -4.04 2.14 11.80
CA THR A 56 -4.52 1.40 10.63
C THR A 56 -3.36 0.89 9.79
N ALA A 57 -3.33 -0.42 9.52
CA ALA A 57 -2.22 -1.06 8.80
C ALA A 57 -2.28 -0.86 7.28
N MET A 58 -2.03 0.36 6.78
CA MET A 58 -1.81 0.57 5.34
C MET A 58 -0.53 -0.10 4.85
N HIS A 59 0.50 -0.12 5.70
CA HIS A 59 1.66 -0.99 5.56
C HIS A 59 1.90 -1.71 6.88
N ALA A 60 2.24 -3.00 6.80
CA ALA A 60 2.66 -3.82 7.92
C ALA A 60 3.92 -4.60 7.54
N VAL A 61 4.91 -4.60 8.42
CA VAL A 61 6.22 -5.21 8.15
C VAL A 61 6.68 -5.99 9.38
N LEU A 62 6.94 -7.28 9.22
CA LEU A 62 7.57 -8.08 10.27
C LEU A 62 9.04 -7.65 10.42
N LEU A 63 9.41 -7.14 11.59
CA LEU A 63 10.76 -6.63 11.86
C LEU A 63 11.71 -7.72 12.38
N ASN A 64 11.16 -8.58 13.24
CA ASN A 64 11.82 -9.72 13.86
C ASN A 64 10.74 -10.73 14.28
N GLU A 65 11.12 -11.78 15.00
CA GLU A 65 10.21 -12.82 15.48
C GLU A 65 9.06 -12.33 16.40
N ARG A 66 9.13 -11.09 16.89
CA ARG A 66 8.20 -10.55 17.90
C ARG A 66 7.50 -9.26 17.50
N LYS A 67 8.13 -8.42 16.68
CA LYS A 67 7.67 -7.04 16.43
C LYS A 67 7.22 -6.86 14.98
N ILE A 68 6.09 -6.18 14.82
CA ILE A 68 5.54 -5.74 13.53
C ILE A 68 5.53 -4.21 13.50
N LEU A 69 6.13 -3.62 12.49
CA LEU A 69 6.02 -2.19 12.22
C LEU A 69 4.75 -1.91 11.42
N ILE A 70 3.92 -1.01 11.94
CA ILE A 70 2.67 -0.58 11.34
C ILE A 70 2.84 0.88 10.91
N ILE A 71 2.44 1.18 9.67
CA ILE A 71 2.59 2.52 9.07
C ILE A 71 1.30 2.87 8.35
N ASP A 72 0.83 4.08 8.61
CA ASP A 72 -0.37 4.68 8.05
C ASP A 72 -0.05 6.06 7.45
N ARG A 73 -1.10 6.78 7.06
CA ARG A 73 -1.09 8.18 6.65
C ARG A 73 -1.23 9.12 7.84
N CYS A 74 -0.73 10.34 7.69
CA CYS A 74 -1.09 11.41 8.61
C CYS A 74 -2.55 11.85 8.38
N GLU A 75 -3.41 11.66 9.39
CA GLU A 75 -4.86 11.90 9.30
C GLU A 75 -5.30 13.31 9.68
N PHE A 76 -4.38 14.15 10.15
CA PHE A 76 -4.76 15.48 10.64
C PHE A 76 -5.25 16.38 9.52
N GLY A 77 -6.54 16.72 9.60
CA GLY A 77 -7.27 17.72 8.83
C GLY A 77 -6.50 18.28 7.64
N SER A 78 -6.62 17.63 6.49
CA SER A 78 -5.97 18.12 5.27
C SER A 78 -6.34 19.58 5.04
N ILE A 79 -5.33 20.44 4.85
CA ILE A 79 -5.53 21.84 4.40
C ILE A 79 -6.16 21.85 3.00
N VAL A 80 -5.97 20.75 2.25
CA VAL A 80 -6.55 20.53 0.93
C VAL A 80 -7.58 19.42 1.07
N ALA A 81 -8.87 19.75 1.15
CA ALA A 81 -9.93 18.74 1.10
C ALA A 81 -9.68 17.83 -0.11
N GLN A 82 -9.24 16.59 0.13
CA GLN A 82 -9.24 15.57 -0.90
C GLN A 82 -10.69 15.09 -0.95
N PRO A 83 -11.44 15.34 -2.04
CA PRO A 83 -12.88 15.06 -2.09
C PRO A 83 -13.24 13.58 -1.93
N PHE A 84 -12.25 12.69 -1.83
CA PHE A 84 -12.43 11.24 -1.77
C PHE A 84 -12.10 10.58 -0.42
N PHE A 85 -11.40 11.24 0.51
CA PHE A 85 -10.89 10.57 1.73
C PHE A 85 -10.88 11.49 2.96
N VAL A 86 -12.03 12.02 3.35
CA VAL A 86 -12.21 12.60 4.69
C VAL A 86 -12.69 11.48 5.59
N LEU A 87 -11.77 10.81 6.30
CA LEU A 87 -12.16 9.93 7.40
C LEU A 87 -12.21 10.76 8.68
N PRO A 88 -13.30 10.65 9.47
CA PRO A 88 -13.48 11.43 10.69
C PRO A 88 -12.77 10.84 11.92
N GLU A 89 -12.23 9.62 11.83
CA GLU A 89 -11.58 8.97 12.97
C GLU A 89 -10.08 9.18 12.96
N GLU A 90 -9.55 9.53 14.12
CA GLU A 90 -8.11 9.57 14.40
C GLU A 90 -7.65 8.18 14.86
N ASN A 91 -6.43 7.79 14.51
CA ASN A 91 -5.80 6.56 15.01
C ASN A 91 -5.82 6.49 16.56
N GLU A 92 -5.96 5.27 17.10
CA GLU A 92 -6.06 5.01 18.55
C GLU A 92 -4.77 5.35 19.30
N ALA A 93 -3.61 5.09 18.70
CA ALA A 93 -2.31 5.43 19.28
C ALA A 93 -2.10 6.94 19.29
N HIS A 94 -1.73 7.49 20.44
CA HIS A 94 -1.41 8.91 20.61
C HIS A 94 -0.05 9.06 21.30
N PHE A 95 0.64 10.17 21.03
CA PHE A 95 1.77 10.62 21.84
C PHE A 95 1.27 11.34 23.11
N ASP A 96 2.16 11.52 24.10
CA ASP A 96 1.86 12.27 25.34
C ASP A 96 1.35 13.70 25.08
N SER A 97 1.68 14.28 23.92
CA SER A 97 1.16 15.58 23.49
C SER A 97 -0.32 15.57 23.10
N GLY A 98 -0.96 14.40 23.04
CA GLY A 98 -2.32 14.21 22.52
C GLY A 98 -2.39 14.15 21.00
N GLU A 99 -1.26 14.11 20.29
CA GLU A 99 -1.24 13.92 18.84
C GLU A 99 -1.38 12.42 18.51
N ALA A 100 -2.40 12.05 17.75
CA ALA A 100 -2.51 10.75 17.09
C ALA A 100 -1.22 10.40 16.30
N ALA A 101 -0.76 9.17 16.50
CA ALA A 101 0.33 8.58 15.75
C ALA A 101 -0.20 7.98 14.44
N TRP A 102 0.66 7.87 13.43
CA TRP A 102 0.39 7.09 12.21
C TRP A 102 1.49 6.07 11.94
N SER A 103 2.26 5.73 12.96
CA SER A 103 3.13 4.57 12.95
C SER A 103 3.20 4.01 14.36
N THR A 104 3.19 2.69 14.46
CA THR A 104 3.42 1.96 15.70
C THR A 104 4.35 0.79 15.48
N GLU A 105 4.98 0.33 16.54
CA GLU A 105 5.58 -0.98 16.63
C GLU A 105 4.68 -1.85 17.52
N TYR A 106 4.15 -2.93 16.96
CA TYR A 106 3.26 -3.87 17.63
C TYR A 106 4.03 -5.12 18.07
N ASP A 107 3.87 -5.49 19.33
CA ASP A 107 4.47 -6.66 19.96
C ASP A 107 3.46 -7.81 19.99
N ILE A 108 3.73 -8.87 19.23
CA ILE A 108 2.80 -9.98 19.06
C ILE A 108 2.69 -10.89 20.29
N GLU A 109 3.68 -10.87 21.20
CA GLU A 109 3.65 -11.67 22.42
C GLU A 109 2.89 -10.92 23.53
N LEU A 110 3.12 -9.61 23.64
CA LEU A 110 2.48 -8.78 24.66
C LEU A 110 1.10 -8.26 24.25
N ASN A 111 0.77 -8.30 22.95
CA ASN A 111 -0.40 -7.66 22.36
C ASN A 111 -0.49 -6.16 22.69
N GLN A 112 0.65 -5.48 22.61
CA GLN A 112 0.80 -4.06 22.92
C GLN A 112 1.50 -3.35 21.77
N TYR A 113 1.18 -2.06 21.59
CA TYR A 113 1.86 -1.22 20.63
C TYR A 113 2.62 -0.08 21.31
N ARG A 114 3.68 0.39 20.66
CA ARG A 114 4.40 1.62 20.98
C ARG A 114 4.24 2.61 19.83
N ALA A 115 3.81 3.84 20.13
CA ALA A 115 3.70 4.90 19.14
C ALA A 115 5.09 5.32 18.61
N LEU A 116 5.23 5.42 17.30
CA LEU A 116 6.45 5.81 16.62
C LEU A 116 6.24 7.10 15.83
N ARG A 117 7.06 8.11 16.10
CA ARG A 117 6.94 9.42 15.44
C ARG A 117 7.53 9.39 14.04
N LEU A 118 6.76 9.92 13.09
CA LEU A 118 7.14 10.20 11.71
C LEU A 118 6.94 11.68 11.41
N LYS A 119 7.86 12.29 10.67
CA LYS A 119 7.85 13.70 10.28
C LYS A 119 7.30 13.90 8.87
N THR A 120 7.38 12.89 8.02
CA THR A 120 6.98 12.96 6.61
C THR A 120 5.77 12.08 6.34
N ASN A 121 4.90 12.50 5.41
CA ASN A 121 3.67 11.79 5.09
C ASN A 121 3.95 10.46 4.36
N SER A 122 3.80 9.33 5.06
CA SER A 122 4.02 7.97 4.56
C SER A 122 2.87 7.40 3.73
N PHE A 123 1.78 8.16 3.54
CA PHE A 123 0.65 7.68 2.75
C PHE A 123 1.09 7.36 1.33
N CYS A 124 0.78 6.15 0.84
CA CYS A 124 1.12 5.71 -0.52
C CYS A 124 2.64 5.62 -0.76
N SER A 125 3.39 5.31 0.30
CA SER A 125 4.82 4.98 0.25
C SER A 125 5.05 3.51 -0.13
N ALA A 126 6.30 3.10 -0.24
CA ALA A 126 6.69 1.68 -0.31
C ALA A 126 7.93 1.42 0.52
N GLY A 127 8.13 0.17 0.94
CA GLY A 127 9.29 -0.16 1.76
C GLY A 127 9.82 -1.58 1.60
N GLY A 128 11.07 -1.75 1.99
CA GLY A 128 11.85 -2.97 1.85
C GLY A 128 13.08 -2.93 2.75
N PHE A 129 13.78 -4.05 2.89
CA PHE A 129 14.95 -4.15 3.76
C PHE A 129 16.24 -3.95 2.99
N LEU A 130 17.21 -3.26 3.60
CA LEU A 130 18.61 -3.31 3.20
C LEU A 130 19.23 -4.65 3.64
N GLY A 131 20.33 -5.04 3.01
CA GLY A 131 21.04 -6.29 3.32
C GLY A 131 21.57 -6.37 4.76
N ASN A 132 21.64 -5.24 5.48
CA ASN A 132 22.01 -5.16 6.89
C ASN A 132 20.80 -5.27 7.85
N GLY A 133 19.58 -5.48 7.35
CA GLY A 133 18.35 -5.58 8.15
C GLY A 133 17.67 -4.25 8.47
N THR A 134 18.20 -3.10 8.02
CA THR A 134 17.51 -1.80 8.13
C THR A 134 16.29 -1.79 7.21
N PHE A 135 15.10 -1.52 7.75
CA PHE A 135 13.92 -1.25 6.94
C PHE A 135 13.97 0.17 6.35
N ILE A 136 13.61 0.30 5.09
CA ILE A 136 13.49 1.57 4.37
C ILE A 136 12.04 1.75 3.92
N SER A 137 11.46 2.92 4.15
CA SER A 137 10.22 3.41 3.50
C SER A 137 10.54 4.63 2.64
N THR A 138 10.05 4.65 1.41
CA THR A 138 10.32 5.70 0.41
C THR A 138 9.06 6.24 -0.24
N GLY A 139 9.14 7.50 -0.68
CA GLY A 139 8.00 8.20 -1.27
C GLY A 139 6.89 8.47 -0.24
N GLY A 140 5.71 8.80 -0.75
CA GLY A 140 4.53 9.05 0.06
C GLY A 140 3.81 10.33 -0.33
N GLY A 141 3.07 10.92 0.61
CA GLY A 141 2.06 11.94 0.31
C GLY A 141 2.51 13.39 0.33
N GLN A 142 1.64 14.26 -0.15
CA GLN A 142 1.83 15.71 -0.01
C GLN A 142 1.87 16.11 1.47
N ARG A 143 2.42 17.31 1.72
CA ARG A 143 2.37 17.92 3.06
C ARG A 143 0.92 18.02 3.55
N THR A 144 0.66 17.56 4.77
CA THR A 144 -0.68 17.58 5.39
C THR A 144 -0.57 17.84 6.90
N GLY A 145 -1.70 18.00 7.59
CA GLY A 145 -1.75 18.25 9.03
C GLY A 145 -2.07 19.70 9.40
N ARG A 146 -3.05 19.88 10.30
CA ARG A 146 -3.38 21.20 10.91
C ARG A 146 -2.42 21.57 12.03
N THR A 147 -2.29 20.70 13.03
CA THR A 147 -1.48 20.93 14.24
C THR A 147 -0.08 20.37 14.05
N TYR A 148 0.01 19.14 13.53
CA TYR A 148 1.28 18.48 13.23
C TYR A 148 1.48 18.42 11.72
N HIS A 149 2.31 19.31 11.18
CA HIS A 149 2.57 19.41 9.75
C HIS A 149 3.48 18.27 9.28
N ALA A 150 2.89 17.16 8.85
CA ALA A 150 3.62 16.12 8.14
C ALA A 150 4.21 16.70 6.86
N LEU A 151 5.54 16.72 6.74
CA LEU A 151 6.26 17.15 5.56
C LEU A 151 5.89 16.28 4.35
N SER A 152 6.13 16.80 3.15
CA SER A 152 5.92 16.03 1.92
C SER A 152 6.78 14.77 1.93
N GLY A 153 6.15 13.64 1.64
CA GLY A 153 6.71 12.31 1.53
C GLY A 153 7.31 11.97 0.17
N PHE A 154 6.95 12.68 -0.91
CA PHE A 154 7.28 12.25 -2.29
C PHE A 154 8.74 11.84 -2.54
N GLN A 155 9.71 12.50 -1.89
CA GLN A 155 11.15 12.20 -2.00
C GLN A 155 11.75 11.72 -0.67
N SER A 156 10.91 11.41 0.30
CA SER A 156 11.35 11.03 1.63
C SER A 156 11.94 9.63 1.63
N VAL A 157 13.05 9.47 2.35
CA VAL A 157 13.61 8.18 2.74
C VAL A 157 13.53 8.08 4.25
N ARG A 158 12.85 7.06 4.76
CA ARG A 158 12.67 6.79 6.19
C ARG A 158 13.36 5.47 6.51
N GLN A 159 14.22 5.47 7.51
CA GLN A 159 14.95 4.29 7.95
C GLN A 159 14.49 3.88 9.33
N PHE A 160 14.31 2.57 9.51
CA PHE A 160 14.02 1.96 10.80
C PHE A 160 14.98 0.80 11.01
N ASN A 161 15.85 0.91 12.01
CA ASN A 161 16.74 -0.17 12.42
C ASN A 161 16.00 -0.95 13.52
N PRO A 162 15.57 -2.21 13.27
CA PRO A 162 14.90 -3.00 14.29
C PRO A 162 15.74 -3.16 15.55
N CYS A 163 15.08 -3.15 16.70
CA CYS A 163 15.68 -3.37 18.01
C CYS A 163 14.81 -4.33 18.83
N THR A 164 15.33 -4.83 19.94
CA THR A 164 14.59 -5.71 20.87
C THR A 164 14.26 -5.03 22.21
N ASP A 165 14.83 -3.87 22.49
CA ASP A 165 14.72 -3.12 23.74
C ASP A 165 13.86 -1.85 23.62
N ASP A 166 13.06 -1.76 22.55
CA ASP A 166 12.18 -0.63 22.22
C ASP A 166 12.91 0.74 22.08
N SER A 167 14.24 0.74 21.88
CA SER A 167 15.04 1.96 21.68
C SER A 167 15.00 2.52 20.24
N CYS A 168 14.55 1.71 19.29
CA CYS A 168 14.54 2.02 17.87
C CYS A 168 13.49 3.07 17.53
N ILE A 169 13.89 3.99 16.66
CA ILE A 169 13.11 5.13 16.19
C ILE A 169 13.34 5.33 14.69
N TRP A 170 12.45 6.09 14.06
CA TRP A 170 12.63 6.51 12.68
C TRP A 170 13.77 7.52 12.51
N THR A 171 14.60 7.28 11.50
CA THR A 171 15.53 8.27 10.96
C THR A 171 15.04 8.69 9.57
N GLU A 172 14.75 9.97 9.38
CA GLU A 172 14.09 10.44 8.15
C GLU A 172 14.94 11.47 7.40
N TYR A 173 14.92 11.34 6.07
CA TYR A 173 15.45 12.29 5.12
C TYR A 173 14.31 12.79 4.24
N PRO A 174 13.68 13.93 4.54
CA PRO A 174 12.48 14.38 3.84
C PRO A 174 12.67 14.65 2.34
N ASN A 175 13.88 15.06 1.95
CA ASN A 175 14.26 15.39 0.57
C ASN A 175 15.77 15.22 0.36
N GLY A 176 16.23 15.44 -0.88
CA GLY A 176 17.65 15.44 -1.25
C GLY A 176 18.31 14.06 -1.28
N LYS A 177 17.52 12.99 -1.07
CA LYS A 177 17.96 11.58 -1.08
C LYS A 177 17.37 10.78 -2.23
N MET A 178 16.23 11.20 -2.76
CA MET A 178 15.65 10.70 -3.98
C MET A 178 15.64 11.77 -5.06
N GLY A 179 15.79 11.35 -6.31
CA GLY A 179 15.78 12.21 -7.49
C GLY A 179 14.38 12.64 -7.90
N ASP A 180 13.42 11.70 -7.89
CA ASP A 180 12.07 11.96 -8.37
C ASP A 180 11.02 11.91 -7.27
N ASN A 181 9.94 12.66 -7.46
CA ASN A 181 8.74 12.51 -6.65
C ASN A 181 8.07 11.17 -6.92
N ARG A 182 7.74 10.43 -5.85
CA ARG A 182 7.11 9.12 -5.93
C ARG A 182 5.95 8.97 -4.96
N TRP A 183 4.76 8.82 -5.55
CA TRP A 183 3.52 8.35 -4.93
C TRP A 183 3.16 7.00 -5.55
N TYR A 184 2.87 5.98 -4.73
CA TYR A 184 2.74 4.58 -5.16
C TYR A 184 3.97 3.99 -5.92
N PRO A 185 5.22 4.21 -5.48
CA PRO A 185 6.37 3.50 -6.03
C PRO A 185 6.41 2.03 -5.58
N THR A 186 7.24 1.21 -6.22
CA THR A 186 7.66 -0.09 -5.64
C THR A 186 9.13 -0.02 -5.23
N VAL A 187 9.49 -0.80 -4.22
CA VAL A 187 10.89 -1.02 -3.84
C VAL A 187 11.21 -2.51 -3.83
N GLU A 188 12.43 -2.87 -4.22
CA GLU A 188 12.94 -4.25 -4.20
C GLU A 188 14.40 -4.26 -3.74
N GLN A 189 14.79 -5.23 -2.91
CA GLN A 189 16.18 -5.41 -2.51
C GLN A 189 16.98 -6.03 -3.66
N LEU A 190 18.20 -5.54 -3.89
CA LEU A 190 19.14 -6.09 -4.88
C LEU A 190 20.13 -7.08 -4.24
N PRO A 191 20.86 -7.89 -5.04
CA PRO A 191 21.78 -8.90 -4.50
C PRO A 191 22.89 -8.34 -3.61
N ASP A 192 23.25 -7.07 -3.79
CA ASP A 192 24.25 -6.36 -2.96
C ASP A 192 23.66 -5.78 -1.67
N GLY A 193 22.37 -5.99 -1.41
CA GLY A 193 21.65 -5.47 -0.25
C GLY A 193 21.19 -4.02 -0.37
N SER A 194 21.41 -3.36 -1.52
CA SER A 194 20.83 -2.04 -1.80
C SER A 194 19.37 -2.14 -2.23
N ILE A 195 18.66 -1.02 -2.34
CA ILE A 195 17.27 -0.95 -2.78
C ILE A 195 17.18 -0.38 -4.19
N PHE A 196 16.36 -1.01 -5.01
CA PHE A 196 15.84 -0.50 -6.27
C PHE A 196 14.47 0.14 -6.03
N ILE A 197 14.29 1.41 -6.42
CA ILE A 197 13.05 2.18 -6.25
C ILE A 197 12.52 2.53 -7.63
N ILE A 198 11.27 2.18 -7.95
CA ILE A 198 10.74 2.30 -9.31
C ILE A 198 9.31 2.84 -9.36
N GLY A 199 9.06 3.64 -10.39
CA GLY A 199 7.72 4.07 -10.77
C GLY A 199 7.07 5.03 -9.78
N GLY A 200 5.74 4.99 -9.79
CA GLY A 200 4.88 5.89 -9.06
C GLY A 200 4.42 7.08 -9.90
N SER A 201 3.89 8.09 -9.22
CA SER A 201 3.50 9.37 -9.80
C SER A 201 4.14 10.53 -9.04
N SER A 202 4.31 11.66 -9.73
CA SER A 202 4.94 12.87 -9.19
C SER A 202 4.06 13.63 -8.18
N LYS A 203 2.78 13.25 -8.07
CA LYS A 203 1.77 13.78 -7.15
C LYS A 203 0.65 12.75 -6.92
N PRO A 204 -0.31 12.98 -6.00
CA PRO A 204 -1.42 12.07 -5.77
C PRO A 204 -2.34 12.00 -7.00
N VAL A 205 -2.65 10.78 -7.42
CA VAL A 205 -3.52 10.49 -8.58
C VAL A 205 -4.42 9.29 -8.29
N GLN A 206 -5.57 9.23 -8.94
CA GLN A 206 -6.46 8.07 -8.89
C GLN A 206 -5.98 6.94 -9.81
N TYR A 207 -5.52 7.31 -11.00
CA TYR A 207 -4.83 6.47 -11.97
C TYR A 207 -3.68 7.27 -12.55
N ASN A 208 -2.66 6.59 -13.07
CA ASN A 208 -1.51 7.27 -13.62
C ASN A 208 -1.81 7.84 -15.01
N ASP A 209 -1.08 8.87 -15.42
CA ASP A 209 -1.24 9.47 -16.74
C ASP A 209 0.11 10.01 -17.23
N GLU A 210 0.20 10.39 -18.51
CA GLU A 210 1.46 10.83 -19.11
C GLU A 210 2.06 12.07 -18.43
N LEU A 211 1.23 12.91 -17.79
CA LEU A 211 1.67 14.15 -17.15
C LEU A 211 2.26 13.91 -15.76
N HIS A 212 1.72 12.93 -15.03
CA HIS A 212 2.07 12.66 -13.65
C HIS A 212 2.89 11.40 -13.44
N ASN A 213 3.04 10.55 -14.46
CA ASN A 213 3.87 9.35 -14.39
C ASN A 213 5.29 9.71 -13.95
N THR A 214 5.87 8.88 -13.09
CA THR A 214 7.30 8.88 -12.79
C THR A 214 7.93 7.68 -13.51
N PRO A 215 8.22 7.77 -14.83
CA PRO A 215 8.72 6.65 -15.64
C PRO A 215 10.22 6.43 -15.42
N THR A 216 10.64 6.37 -14.17
CA THR A 216 12.05 6.24 -13.80
C THR A 216 12.23 5.25 -12.67
N TYR A 217 13.47 4.80 -12.50
CA TYR A 217 13.92 4.11 -11.31
C TYR A 217 15.19 4.77 -10.75
N GLU A 218 15.48 4.52 -9.48
CA GLU A 218 16.67 4.98 -8.78
C GLU A 218 17.06 4.00 -7.68
N PHE A 219 18.13 4.29 -6.94
CA PHE A 219 18.68 3.38 -5.95
C PHE A 219 18.83 4.01 -4.57
N TRP A 220 18.76 3.19 -3.53
CA TRP A 220 19.18 3.56 -2.19
C TRP A 220 20.22 2.56 -1.64
N PRO A 221 21.43 3.00 -1.24
CA PRO A 221 21.96 4.37 -1.33
C PRO A 221 22.02 4.90 -2.77
N SER A 222 21.96 6.24 -2.92
CA SER A 222 21.92 6.87 -4.25
C SER A 222 23.15 6.52 -5.08
N ARG A 223 22.90 6.13 -6.34
CA ARG A 223 23.92 5.88 -7.38
C ARG A 223 23.98 7.00 -8.42
N GLY A 224 23.37 8.15 -8.14
CA GLY A 224 23.23 9.27 -9.08
C GLY A 224 21.76 9.65 -9.31
N ALA A 225 21.50 10.27 -10.46
CA ALA A 225 20.16 10.68 -10.87
C ALA A 225 19.27 9.47 -11.20
N ALA A 226 17.95 9.68 -11.13
CA ALA A 226 16.98 8.70 -11.58
C ALA A 226 17.12 8.41 -13.08
N ILE A 227 16.88 7.16 -13.46
CA ILE A 227 17.11 6.63 -14.81
C ILE A 227 15.76 6.34 -15.45
N TYR A 228 15.57 6.85 -16.67
CA TYR A 228 14.35 6.65 -17.45
C TYR A 228 14.12 5.17 -17.81
N MET A 229 12.89 4.70 -17.62
CA MET A 229 12.44 3.36 -17.98
C MET A 229 11.20 3.44 -18.89
N PRO A 230 11.37 3.27 -20.22
CA PRO A 230 10.27 3.34 -21.19
C PRO A 230 9.08 2.42 -20.88
N PHE A 231 9.36 1.24 -20.31
CA PHE A 231 8.34 0.25 -19.92
C PHE A 231 7.24 0.84 -19.04
N LEU A 232 7.56 1.79 -18.15
CA LEU A 232 6.56 2.44 -17.30
C LEU A 232 5.66 3.41 -18.08
N GLN A 233 6.13 4.00 -19.18
CA GLN A 233 5.30 4.80 -20.06
C GLN A 233 4.36 3.90 -20.88
N GLU A 234 4.89 2.80 -21.40
CA GLU A 234 4.14 1.87 -22.26
C GLU A 234 3.06 1.05 -21.51
N THR A 235 3.11 1.03 -20.18
CA THR A 235 2.18 0.28 -19.34
C THR A 235 1.14 1.15 -18.65
N LEU A 236 1.07 2.44 -18.99
CA LEU A 236 -0.01 3.30 -18.54
C LEU A 236 -1.40 2.71 -18.87
N LYS A 237 -2.42 2.96 -18.06
CA LYS A 237 -2.45 3.82 -16.85
C LYS A 237 -2.40 3.07 -15.51
N ASN A 238 -2.43 1.74 -15.55
CA ASN A 238 -2.42 0.85 -14.38
C ASN A 238 -0.99 0.34 -14.14
N ASN A 239 -0.07 1.22 -13.82
CA ASN A 239 1.37 0.93 -13.68
C ASN A 239 1.95 1.41 -12.34
N LEU A 240 1.09 1.83 -11.39
CA LEU A 240 1.49 2.20 -10.04
C LEU A 240 1.67 0.92 -9.22
N TYR A 241 2.53 0.96 -8.20
CA TYR A 241 2.99 -0.24 -7.49
C TYR A 241 3.30 -1.40 -8.47
N PRO A 242 4.19 -1.20 -9.47
CA PRO A 242 4.56 -2.29 -10.37
C PRO A 242 5.10 -3.47 -9.56
N PHE A 243 4.78 -4.70 -9.94
CA PHE A 243 5.32 -5.86 -9.23
C PHE A 243 6.77 -6.06 -9.64
N VAL A 244 7.65 -6.16 -8.65
CA VAL A 244 9.08 -6.34 -8.87
C VAL A 244 9.53 -7.51 -8.01
N HIS A 245 10.18 -8.49 -8.62
CA HIS A 245 10.78 -9.62 -7.92
C HIS A 245 12.22 -9.80 -8.37
N LEU A 246 13.16 -9.84 -7.43
CA LEU A 246 14.55 -10.23 -7.70
C LEU A 246 14.62 -11.73 -8.05
N LEU A 247 15.28 -12.04 -9.16
CA LEU A 247 15.46 -13.41 -9.64
C LEU A 247 16.84 -13.97 -9.24
N PRO A 248 17.01 -15.31 -9.21
CA PRO A 248 18.30 -15.95 -8.94
C PRO A 248 19.45 -15.49 -9.85
N SER A 249 19.14 -15.03 -11.06
CA SER A 249 20.11 -14.48 -12.01
C SER A 249 20.70 -13.13 -11.60
N GLY A 250 20.12 -12.45 -10.61
CA GLY A 250 20.42 -11.05 -10.27
C GLY A 250 19.60 -10.02 -11.04
N ASN A 251 18.81 -10.46 -12.03
CA ASN A 251 17.88 -9.62 -12.77
C ASN A 251 16.56 -9.43 -12.02
N LEU A 252 15.81 -8.40 -12.41
CA LEU A 252 14.48 -8.11 -11.88
C LEU A 252 13.41 -8.57 -12.86
N TRP A 253 12.41 -9.31 -12.40
CA TRP A 253 11.14 -9.41 -13.10
C TRP A 253 10.29 -8.20 -12.73
N ILE A 254 9.91 -7.39 -13.72
CA ILE A 254 9.09 -6.19 -13.52
C ILE A 254 7.78 -6.38 -14.29
N PHE A 255 6.66 -6.27 -13.60
CA PHE A 255 5.33 -6.38 -14.17
C PHE A 255 4.53 -5.11 -13.89
N ALA A 256 3.89 -4.59 -14.93
CA ALA A 256 2.97 -3.47 -14.82
C ALA A 256 1.81 -3.65 -15.80
N ASN A 257 0.60 -3.31 -15.34
CA ASN A 257 -0.65 -3.43 -16.08
C ASN A 257 -0.95 -4.90 -16.47
N ARG A 258 -0.52 -5.32 -17.66
CA ARG A 258 -0.61 -6.71 -18.16
C ARG A 258 0.69 -7.24 -18.75
N ARG A 259 1.74 -6.41 -18.78
CA ARG A 259 3.02 -6.71 -19.42
C ARG A 259 4.07 -7.00 -18.35
N SER A 260 5.10 -7.76 -18.71
CA SER A 260 6.29 -7.90 -17.87
C SER A 260 7.57 -8.04 -18.67
N ILE A 261 8.67 -7.71 -18.02
CA ILE A 261 10.02 -7.76 -18.55
C ILE A 261 10.96 -8.42 -17.54
N ILE A 262 12.05 -8.99 -18.03
CA ILE A 262 13.26 -9.27 -17.25
C ILE A 262 14.24 -8.14 -17.53
N PHE A 263 14.64 -7.44 -16.48
CA PHE A 263 15.47 -6.25 -16.52
C PHE A 263 16.78 -6.47 -15.77
N ASP A 264 17.90 -6.10 -16.40
CA ASP A 264 19.21 -6.07 -15.75
C ASP A 264 19.47 -4.64 -15.23
N PRO A 265 19.42 -4.40 -13.91
CA PRO A 265 19.61 -3.08 -13.33
C PRO A 265 21.08 -2.61 -13.34
N SER A 266 22.04 -3.51 -13.57
CA SER A 266 23.47 -3.16 -13.65
C SER A 266 23.86 -2.69 -15.05
N ALA A 267 23.33 -3.36 -16.07
CA ALA A 267 23.56 -2.97 -17.46
C ALA A 267 22.53 -1.95 -17.99
N ASN A 268 21.44 -1.71 -17.24
CA ASN A 268 20.31 -0.87 -17.65
C ASN A 268 19.70 -1.32 -18.99
N ILE A 269 19.42 -2.63 -19.10
CA ILE A 269 18.82 -3.21 -20.32
C ILE A 269 17.63 -4.11 -19.98
N ILE A 270 16.66 -4.10 -20.89
CA ILE A 270 15.61 -5.12 -20.92
C ILE A 270 16.24 -6.37 -21.55
N VAL A 271 16.47 -7.40 -20.74
CA VAL A 271 17.03 -8.68 -21.18
C VAL A 271 16.01 -9.46 -21.99
N ARG A 272 14.74 -9.38 -21.59
CA ARG A 272 13.65 -10.14 -22.21
C ARG A 272 12.29 -9.48 -21.97
N GLU A 273 11.48 -9.39 -23.01
CA GLU A 273 10.04 -9.16 -22.86
C GLU A 273 9.30 -10.49 -22.74
N LEU A 274 8.29 -10.53 -21.86
CA LEU A 274 7.47 -11.71 -21.60
C LEU A 274 6.07 -11.53 -22.18
N PRO A 275 5.34 -12.62 -22.50
CA PRO A 275 3.99 -12.51 -23.04
C PRO A 275 3.07 -11.74 -22.09
N GLU A 276 2.10 -11.02 -22.63
CA GLU A 276 1.08 -10.37 -21.81
C GLU A 276 0.20 -11.40 -21.11
N ILE A 277 -0.17 -11.12 -19.85
CA ILE A 277 -1.18 -11.92 -19.18
C ILE A 277 -2.55 -11.68 -19.84
N PRO A 278 -3.32 -12.74 -20.15
CA PRO A 278 -4.70 -12.58 -20.60
C PRO A 278 -5.60 -11.93 -19.54
N GLY A 279 -6.68 -11.29 -19.98
CA GLY A 279 -7.70 -10.71 -19.11
C GLY A 279 -7.43 -9.25 -18.76
N ASN A 280 -7.85 -8.84 -17.55
CA ASN A 280 -7.81 -7.44 -17.14
C ASN A 280 -6.45 -7.01 -16.58
N SER A 281 -6.34 -5.71 -16.27
CA SER A 281 -5.17 -5.14 -15.62
C SER A 281 -4.96 -5.71 -14.22
N ARG A 282 -3.70 -5.90 -13.83
CA ARG A 282 -3.32 -6.53 -12.55
C ARG A 282 -2.58 -5.61 -11.60
N SER A 283 -2.14 -4.43 -12.01
CA SER A 283 -1.42 -3.48 -11.15
C SER A 283 -2.33 -2.30 -10.73
N TYR A 284 -1.88 -1.52 -9.76
CA TYR A 284 -2.66 -0.41 -9.20
C TYR A 284 -2.90 0.70 -10.26
N PRO A 285 -4.08 1.38 -10.26
CA PRO A 285 -5.21 1.24 -9.33
C PRO A 285 -6.08 0.01 -9.60
N LEU A 286 -6.76 -0.44 -8.55
CA LEU A 286 -7.66 -1.59 -8.56
C LEU A 286 -6.94 -2.92 -8.88
N THR A 287 -5.97 -3.22 -8.03
CA THR A 287 -4.91 -4.18 -8.28
C THR A 287 -5.31 -5.65 -8.06
N GLY A 288 -4.59 -6.52 -8.74
CA GLY A 288 -4.35 -7.91 -8.35
C GLY A 288 -3.13 -8.00 -7.43
N THR A 289 -2.67 -9.22 -7.18
CA THR A 289 -1.47 -9.50 -6.38
C THR A 289 -0.50 -10.35 -7.17
N SER A 290 0.78 -10.28 -6.81
CA SER A 290 1.83 -11.12 -7.38
C SER A 290 2.67 -11.74 -6.29
N VAL A 291 3.11 -12.97 -6.52
CA VAL A 291 4.08 -13.66 -5.67
C VAL A 291 5.09 -14.39 -6.54
N LEU A 292 6.37 -14.25 -6.20
CA LEU A 292 7.41 -15.17 -6.65
C LEU A 292 7.27 -16.46 -5.85
N LEU A 293 7.03 -17.58 -6.54
CA LEU A 293 6.90 -18.88 -5.89
C LEU A 293 8.23 -19.28 -5.24
N PRO A 294 8.20 -20.10 -4.18
CA PRO A 294 9.40 -20.41 -3.41
C PRO A 294 10.56 -20.94 -4.27
N LEU A 295 11.70 -20.26 -4.20
CA LEU A 295 12.94 -20.66 -4.86
C LEU A 295 13.57 -21.82 -4.07
N ARG A 296 13.40 -23.04 -4.57
CA ARG A 296 13.75 -24.28 -3.85
C ARG A 296 15.10 -24.83 -4.31
N PRO A 297 16.01 -25.24 -3.41
CA PRO A 297 17.25 -25.90 -3.83
C PRO A 297 17.00 -27.17 -4.65
N GLU A 298 15.91 -27.89 -4.37
CA GLU A 298 15.58 -29.16 -5.02
C GLU A 298 15.23 -29.02 -6.51
N ASN A 299 14.76 -27.84 -6.94
CA ASN A 299 14.49 -27.53 -8.34
C ASN A 299 15.52 -26.56 -8.95
N GLY A 300 16.67 -26.37 -8.28
CA GLY A 300 17.72 -25.47 -8.75
C GLY A 300 17.34 -24.00 -8.69
N TYR A 301 16.51 -23.61 -7.71
CA TYR A 301 15.99 -22.24 -7.55
C TYR A 301 15.18 -21.76 -8.77
N HIS A 302 14.45 -22.67 -9.40
CA HIS A 302 13.62 -22.36 -10.56
C HIS A 302 12.61 -21.24 -10.25
N ALA A 303 12.56 -20.21 -11.10
CA ALA A 303 11.78 -19.01 -10.86
C ALA A 303 10.42 -19.04 -11.57
N GLU A 304 9.36 -19.01 -10.78
CA GLU A 304 7.99 -18.94 -11.27
C GLU A 304 7.21 -17.86 -10.53
N VAL A 305 6.38 -17.12 -11.25
CA VAL A 305 5.51 -16.10 -10.65
C VAL A 305 4.05 -16.48 -10.78
N LEU A 306 3.26 -16.03 -9.82
CA LEU A 306 1.81 -16.16 -9.80
C LEU A 306 1.19 -14.76 -9.68
N VAL A 307 0.30 -14.40 -10.61
CA VAL A 307 -0.37 -13.09 -10.66
C VAL A 307 -1.88 -13.30 -10.68
N CYS A 308 -2.59 -12.84 -9.64
CA CYS A 308 -4.00 -13.13 -9.45
C CYS A 308 -4.87 -11.89 -9.21
N GLY A 309 -6.14 -11.96 -9.61
CA GLY A 309 -7.12 -10.89 -9.37
C GLY A 309 -6.87 -9.66 -10.23
N GLY A 310 -7.38 -8.50 -9.83
CA GLY A 310 -7.35 -7.27 -10.64
C GLY A 310 -8.75 -6.86 -11.03
N SER A 311 -8.90 -5.96 -11.99
CA SER A 311 -10.23 -5.51 -12.42
C SER A 311 -10.23 -4.83 -13.79
N GLU A 312 -11.43 -4.62 -14.32
CA GLU A 312 -11.69 -3.81 -15.53
C GLU A 312 -11.21 -2.34 -15.41
N GLY A 313 -10.74 -1.90 -14.24
CA GLY A 313 -10.10 -0.61 -14.05
C GLY A 313 -11.07 0.51 -13.63
N VAL A 314 -10.47 1.64 -13.23
CA VAL A 314 -11.19 2.79 -12.63
C VAL A 314 -12.07 3.56 -13.61
N GLU A 315 -11.92 3.35 -14.91
CA GLU A 315 -12.81 3.94 -15.94
C GLU A 315 -14.27 3.55 -15.73
N HIS A 316 -14.48 2.38 -15.14
CA HIS A 316 -15.81 1.88 -14.81
C HIS A 316 -16.27 2.27 -13.40
N HIS A 317 -15.53 3.15 -12.70
CA HIS A 317 -15.81 3.59 -11.33
C HIS A 317 -16.10 2.41 -10.38
N ALA A 318 -17.06 2.56 -9.46
CA ALA A 318 -17.50 1.51 -8.54
C ALA A 318 -18.21 0.30 -9.22
N LYS A 319 -18.31 0.28 -10.55
CA LYS A 319 -18.96 -0.81 -11.31
C LYS A 319 -17.96 -1.73 -12.01
N GLY A 320 -16.66 -1.42 -11.99
CA GLY A 320 -15.64 -2.27 -12.59
C GLY A 320 -15.63 -3.64 -11.92
N ARG A 321 -15.73 -4.71 -12.71
CA ARG A 321 -15.74 -6.07 -12.16
C ARG A 321 -14.33 -6.48 -11.76
N ALA A 322 -14.23 -7.13 -10.60
CA ALA A 322 -13.01 -7.80 -10.19
C ALA A 322 -12.73 -9.01 -11.11
N ASP A 323 -11.45 -9.31 -11.31
CA ASP A 323 -11.01 -10.47 -12.09
C ASP A 323 -10.98 -11.71 -11.17
N ALA A 324 -11.46 -12.84 -11.70
CA ALA A 324 -11.42 -14.12 -11.01
C ALA A 324 -10.24 -14.98 -11.46
N THR A 325 -9.43 -14.52 -12.42
CA THR A 325 -8.35 -15.34 -12.98
C THR A 325 -7.04 -15.15 -12.24
N CYS A 326 -6.23 -16.19 -12.26
CA CYS A 326 -4.85 -16.17 -11.84
C CYS A 326 -3.95 -16.79 -12.89
N GLY A 327 -2.82 -16.16 -13.18
CA GLY A 327 -1.83 -16.63 -14.13
C GLY A 327 -0.54 -17.06 -13.44
N ARG A 328 -0.02 -18.23 -13.81
CA ARG A 328 1.32 -18.70 -13.46
C ARG A 328 2.24 -18.59 -14.67
N LEU A 329 3.46 -18.11 -14.47
CA LEU A 329 4.47 -17.98 -15.52
C LEU A 329 5.80 -18.54 -15.03
N ASP A 330 6.34 -19.49 -15.79
CA ASP A 330 7.73 -19.93 -15.69
C ASP A 330 8.64 -18.89 -16.36
N LEU A 331 9.53 -18.28 -15.57
CA LEU A 331 10.42 -17.21 -16.03
C LEU A 331 11.69 -17.76 -16.70
N ASP A 332 12.07 -18.99 -16.41
CA ASP A 332 13.27 -19.64 -16.95
C ASP A 332 12.99 -20.32 -18.30
N ALA A 333 11.72 -20.64 -18.60
CA ALA A 333 11.32 -21.23 -19.87
C ALA A 333 11.69 -20.32 -21.06
N PRO A 334 12.42 -20.80 -22.09
CA PRO A 334 12.77 -20.00 -23.27
C PRO A 334 11.55 -19.48 -24.05
N ALA A 335 10.45 -20.23 -24.04
CA ALA A 335 9.16 -19.85 -24.60
C ALA A 335 8.11 -19.78 -23.48
N ALA A 336 8.24 -18.79 -22.60
CA ALA A 336 7.36 -18.60 -21.45
C ALA A 336 5.90 -18.41 -21.91
N ARG A 337 4.95 -19.02 -21.18
CA ARG A 337 3.51 -18.94 -21.45
C ARG A 337 2.75 -18.93 -20.13
N TRP A 338 1.70 -18.11 -20.08
CA TRP A 338 0.82 -18.07 -18.92
C TRP A 338 -0.04 -19.33 -18.85
N GLY A 339 0.07 -20.06 -17.73
CA GLY A 339 -0.92 -21.03 -17.30
C GLY A 339 -2.01 -20.30 -16.52
N MET A 340 -3.24 -20.30 -17.03
CA MET A 340 -4.35 -19.55 -16.43
C MET A 340 -5.31 -20.47 -15.68
N GLU A 341 -5.71 -20.05 -14.49
CA GLU A 341 -6.71 -20.68 -13.65
C GLU A 341 -7.77 -19.66 -13.24
N THR A 342 -8.92 -20.13 -12.74
CA THR A 342 -10.03 -19.27 -12.27
C THR A 342 -10.36 -19.61 -10.82
N PHE A 343 -10.34 -18.58 -9.97
CA PHE A 343 -10.81 -18.63 -8.59
C PHE A 343 -12.31 -18.91 -8.49
N VAL A 344 -12.71 -19.40 -7.32
CA VAL A 344 -14.13 -19.54 -6.96
C VAL A 344 -14.82 -18.16 -6.90
N PHE A 345 -14.10 -17.12 -6.45
CA PHE A 345 -14.62 -15.76 -6.32
C PHE A 345 -13.70 -14.75 -6.99
N PRO A 346 -14.24 -13.76 -7.73
CA PRO A 346 -13.49 -12.61 -8.21
C PRO A 346 -12.83 -11.86 -7.06
N ARG A 347 -11.58 -11.40 -7.23
CA ARG A 347 -10.85 -10.68 -6.20
C ARG A 347 -10.22 -9.39 -6.69
N LEU A 348 -10.37 -8.35 -5.89
CA LEU A 348 -9.82 -7.01 -6.07
C LEU A 348 -9.23 -6.56 -4.74
N MET A 349 -7.97 -6.10 -4.74
CA MET A 349 -7.21 -5.89 -3.50
C MET A 349 -7.26 -7.13 -2.57
N PRO A 350 -6.93 -8.33 -3.10
CA PRO A 350 -7.03 -9.60 -2.37
C PRO A 350 -6.12 -9.74 -1.16
#